data_AF-A0A960XVR1-F1
#
_entry.id   AF-A0A960XVR1-F1
#
_cell.length_a   1.000
_cell.length_b   1.000
_cell.length_c   1.000
_cell.angle_alpha   90.00
_cell.angle_beta   90.00
_cell.angle_gamma   90.00
#
_symmetry.space_group_name_H-M   'P 1'
#
loop_
_entity.id
_entity.type
_entity.pdbx_description
1 polymer ?
#
loop_
_entity_poly.entity_id
_entity_poly.type
_entity_poly.pdbx_seq_one_letter_code
_entity_poly.pdbx_strand_id
1 'polypeptide(L)'
;MNEHAHVYDYLTVGAGPAGLAFASTIKHPNSLVIDLGKLAPLRDRNHSVDCAHGYGGAGLFSDGKFSFYPSGSGLWKCKGNELRMAYRHLEQDLGPYCVLPPFPQISAEPQP
;
A
#
# COMPACT_ATOMS: atom_id res chain seq x y z
N MET A 1 2.60 -36.61 -5.24
CA MET A 1 2.89 -35.50 -4.30
C MET A 1 3.87 -34.61 -5.03
N ASN A 2 3.53 -33.34 -5.29
CA ASN A 2 4.35 -32.48 -6.15
C ASN A 2 5.63 -32.02 -5.40
N GLU A 3 6.79 -32.36 -5.95
CA GLU A 3 8.14 -32.13 -5.39
C GLU A 3 8.71 -30.72 -5.64
N HIS A 4 7.88 -29.70 -5.81
CA HIS A 4 8.35 -28.33 -6.10
C HIS A 4 7.72 -27.29 -5.17
N ALA A 5 7.80 -27.53 -3.85
CA ALA A 5 7.49 -26.48 -2.89
C ALA A 5 8.65 -25.49 -2.86
N HIS A 6 8.43 -24.28 -3.36
CA HIS A 6 9.36 -23.17 -3.19
C HIS A 6 9.18 -22.55 -1.80
N VAL A 7 10.27 -22.35 -1.08
CA VAL A 7 10.29 -21.74 0.25
C VAL A 7 10.76 -20.30 0.13
N TYR A 8 9.94 -19.37 0.60
CA TYR A 8 10.25 -17.93 0.66
C TYR A 8 10.28 -17.48 2.11
N ASP A 9 11.21 -16.59 2.46
CA ASP A 9 11.26 -15.99 3.80
C ASP A 9 10.11 -15.00 4.00
N TYR A 10 9.69 -14.32 2.92
CA TYR A 10 8.57 -13.40 2.92
C TYR A 10 7.68 -13.64 1.69
N LEU A 11 6.39 -13.83 1.94
CA LEU A 11 5.36 -13.90 0.91
C LEU A 11 4.36 -12.77 1.11
N THR A 12 4.24 -11.90 0.12
CA THR A 12 3.22 -10.84 0.07
C THR A 12 2.09 -11.27 -0.85
N VAL A 13 0.87 -11.32 -0.33
CA VAL A 13 -0.33 -11.65 -1.11
C VAL A 13 -1.13 -10.38 -1.37
N GLY A 14 -1.27 -10.03 -2.64
CA GLY A 14 -1.84 -8.78 -3.12
C GLY A 14 -0.75 -7.74 -3.43
N ALA A 15 -0.68 -7.33 -4.68
CA ALA A 15 0.26 -6.33 -5.19
C ALA A 15 -0.39 -4.93 -5.29
N GLY A 16 -1.28 -4.60 -4.34
CA GLY A 16 -1.84 -3.27 -4.14
C GLY A 16 -0.91 -2.36 -3.31
N PRO A 17 -1.35 -1.12 -2.98
CA PRO A 17 -0.50 -0.13 -2.31
C PRO A 17 0.18 -0.65 -1.02
N ALA A 18 -0.58 -1.32 -0.14
CA ALA A 18 -0.04 -1.86 1.11
C ALA A 18 0.97 -3.00 0.89
N GLY A 19 0.67 -3.93 -0.01
CA GLY A 19 1.57 -5.05 -0.32
C GLY A 19 2.85 -4.59 -1.01
N LEU A 20 2.75 -3.65 -1.95
CA LEU A 20 3.92 -3.06 -2.59
C LEU A 20 4.76 -2.25 -1.62
N ALA A 21 4.16 -1.49 -0.72
CA ALA A 21 4.88 -0.76 0.33
C ALA A 21 5.63 -1.72 1.27
N PHE A 22 5.02 -2.85 1.64
CA PHE A 22 5.69 -3.87 2.43
C PHE A 22 6.88 -4.48 1.67
N ALA A 23 6.64 -4.93 0.44
CA ALA A 23 7.66 -5.55 -0.41
C ALA A 23 8.84 -4.58 -0.70
N SER A 24 8.54 -3.30 -0.96
CA SER A 24 9.55 -2.26 -1.16
C SER A 24 10.34 -1.94 0.10
N THR A 25 9.76 -2.15 1.28
CA THR A 25 10.43 -1.94 2.58
C THR A 25 11.38 -3.09 2.90
N ILE A 26 10.95 -4.35 2.73
CA ILE A 26 11.78 -5.49 3.13
C ILE A 26 13.01 -5.70 2.23
N LYS A 27 12.89 -5.44 0.92
CA LYS A 27 13.90 -5.70 -0.14
C LYS A 27 14.70 -7.00 0.07
N HIS A 28 14.03 -8.07 0.53
CA HIS A 28 14.69 -9.33 0.87
C HIS A 28 14.92 -10.16 -0.41
N PRO A 29 16.12 -10.71 -0.63
CA PRO A 29 16.45 -11.43 -1.87
C PRO A 29 15.58 -12.69 -2.07
N ASN A 30 15.12 -13.30 -0.98
CA ASN A 30 14.21 -14.45 -1.01
C ASN A 30 12.79 -14.03 -0.59
N SER A 31 12.20 -13.10 -1.33
CA SER A 31 10.82 -12.67 -1.15
C SER A 31 10.02 -12.79 -2.44
N LEU A 32 8.71 -12.99 -2.29
CA LEU A 32 7.78 -13.09 -3.41
C LEU A 32 6.55 -12.22 -3.18
N VAL A 33 6.13 -11.48 -4.22
CA VAL A 33 4.84 -10.80 -4.27
C VAL A 33 3.98 -11.52 -5.28
N ILE A 34 2.77 -11.92 -4.88
CA ILE A 34 1.78 -12.56 -5.74
C ILE A 34 0.52 -11.71 -5.80
N ASP A 35 -0.13 -11.68 -6.97
CA ASP A 35 -1.44 -11.07 -7.16
C ASP A 35 -2.25 -11.93 -8.14
N LEU A 36 -3.57 -11.88 -8.04
CA LEU A 36 -4.47 -12.59 -8.94
C LEU A 36 -4.54 -11.92 -10.32
N GLY A 37 -4.28 -10.61 -10.40
CA GLY A 37 -4.43 -9.82 -11.62
C GLY A 37 -3.15 -9.68 -12.43
N LYS A 38 -3.22 -8.77 -13.41
CA LYS A 38 -2.18 -8.57 -14.43
C LYS A 38 -1.10 -7.60 -13.96
N LEU A 39 0.04 -7.62 -14.66
CA LEU A 39 1.04 -6.55 -14.58
C LEU A 39 0.46 -5.21 -15.03
N ALA A 40 0.96 -4.10 -14.49
CA ALA A 40 0.39 -2.77 -14.72
C ALA A 40 0.22 -2.40 -16.21
N PRO A 41 1.17 -2.67 -17.14
CA PRO A 41 1.01 -2.34 -18.55
C PRO A 41 -0.07 -3.17 -19.28
N LEU A 42 -0.49 -4.29 -18.69
CA LEU A 42 -1.47 -5.22 -19.25
C LEU A 42 -2.87 -5.04 -18.67
N ARG A 43 -3.03 -4.11 -17.71
CA ARG A 43 -4.32 -3.81 -17.08
C ARG A 43 -5.13 -2.86 -17.96
N ASP A 44 -6.41 -3.17 -18.14
CA ASP A 44 -7.37 -2.30 -18.83
C ASP A 44 -8.30 -1.60 -17.83
N ARG A 45 -8.26 -0.26 -17.80
CA ARG A 45 -9.10 0.55 -16.91
C ARG A 45 -10.61 0.42 -17.17
N ASN A 46 -11.01 -0.08 -18.35
CA ASN A 46 -12.40 -0.28 -18.70
C ASN A 46 -12.91 -1.69 -18.35
N HIS A 47 -12.00 -2.59 -17.96
CA HIS A 47 -12.35 -3.93 -17.51
C HIS A 47 -12.52 -3.94 -15.98
N SER A 48 -13.71 -4.29 -15.50
CA SER A 48 -14.08 -4.14 -14.08
C SER A 48 -13.17 -4.88 -13.11
N VAL A 49 -12.64 -6.05 -13.48
CA VAL A 49 -11.70 -6.82 -12.65
C VAL A 49 -10.33 -6.12 -12.59
N ASP A 50 -9.89 -5.58 -13.73
CA ASP A 50 -8.60 -4.91 -13.85
C ASP A 50 -8.62 -3.56 -13.14
N CYS A 51 -9.78 -3.03 -12.72
CA CYS A 51 -9.88 -1.84 -11.88
C CYS A 51 -9.28 -2.04 -10.49
N ALA A 52 -9.42 -3.23 -9.90
CA ALA A 52 -9.03 -3.50 -8.52
C ALA A 52 -7.92 -4.55 -8.38
N HIS A 53 -7.82 -5.50 -9.31
CA HIS A 53 -6.86 -6.60 -9.23
C HIS A 53 -5.66 -6.38 -10.17
N GLY A 54 -4.49 -6.86 -9.73
CA GLY A 54 -3.22 -6.74 -10.45
C GLY A 54 -2.26 -5.75 -9.80
N TYR A 55 -1.13 -5.55 -10.46
CA TYR A 55 -0.04 -4.72 -9.96
C TYR A 55 -0.50 -3.27 -9.78
N GLY A 56 -0.35 -2.72 -8.58
CA GLY A 56 -0.87 -1.42 -8.15
C GLY A 56 -2.28 -1.47 -7.53
N GLY A 57 -2.96 -2.62 -7.57
CA GLY A 57 -4.29 -2.83 -6.99
C GLY A 57 -5.32 -1.77 -7.41
N ALA A 58 -6.24 -1.43 -6.51
CA ALA A 58 -7.21 -0.35 -6.71
C ALA A 58 -6.58 1.05 -6.80
N GLY A 59 -5.31 1.20 -6.39
CA GLY A 59 -4.59 2.47 -6.45
C GLY A 59 -4.21 2.90 -7.87
N LEU A 60 -3.95 1.95 -8.78
CA LEU A 60 -3.38 2.23 -10.11
C LEU A 60 -4.25 3.14 -10.99
N PHE A 61 -5.56 2.89 -11.01
CA PHE A 61 -6.52 3.69 -11.80
C PHE A 61 -7.33 4.66 -10.94
N SER A 62 -6.96 4.81 -9.67
CA SER A 62 -7.53 5.85 -8.81
C SER A 62 -7.09 7.24 -9.26
N ASP A 63 -7.68 8.27 -8.67
CA ASP A 63 -7.23 9.65 -8.85
C ASP A 63 -5.94 9.97 -8.07
N GLY A 64 -5.37 9.00 -7.35
CA GLY A 64 -4.14 9.17 -6.57
C GLY A 64 -4.30 10.11 -5.38
N LYS A 65 -5.53 10.39 -4.92
CA LYS A 65 -5.73 11.27 -3.77
C LYS A 65 -5.30 10.60 -2.48
N PHE A 66 -4.32 11.21 -1.81
CA PHE A 66 -3.97 10.87 -0.44
C PHE A 66 -4.91 11.61 0.52
N SER A 67 -6.01 10.95 0.89
CA SER A 67 -6.89 11.43 1.95
C SER A 67 -6.43 10.86 3.29
N PHE A 68 -5.58 11.62 3.99
CA PHE A 68 -5.30 11.36 5.41
C PHE A 68 -6.38 12.02 6.28
N TYR A 69 -6.75 11.34 7.36
CA TYR A 69 -7.56 11.78 8.51
C TYR A 69 -8.49 13.01 8.36
N PRO A 70 -9.81 12.90 8.67
CA PRO A 70 -10.49 11.70 9.16
C PRO A 70 -11.05 10.87 7.99
N SER A 71 -10.47 9.69 7.76
CA SER A 71 -10.95 8.70 6.79
C SER A 71 -10.72 7.28 7.33
N GLY A 72 -11.81 6.53 7.53
CA GLY A 72 -11.89 5.06 7.63
C GLY A 72 -11.04 4.34 8.72
N SER A 73 -11.72 3.71 9.69
CA SER A 73 -11.26 2.73 10.71
C SER A 73 -10.74 3.21 12.08
N GLY A 74 -10.27 4.46 12.24
CA GLY A 74 -9.78 4.94 13.54
C GLY A 74 -8.40 4.40 13.96
N LEU A 75 -7.74 3.58 13.13
CA LEU A 75 -6.46 2.91 13.44
C LEU A 75 -5.33 3.88 13.81
N TRP A 76 -5.36 5.11 13.32
CA TRP A 76 -4.40 6.16 13.66
C TRP A 76 -4.39 6.53 15.16
N LYS A 77 -5.49 6.27 15.89
CA LYS A 77 -5.59 6.54 17.34
C LYS A 77 -4.76 5.56 18.18
N CYS A 78 -4.40 4.41 17.64
CA CYS A 78 -3.79 3.32 18.41
C CYS A 78 -2.25 3.29 18.36
N LYS A 79 -1.62 4.15 17.54
CA LYS A 79 -0.23 3.92 17.07
C LYS A 79 0.54 5.20 16.78
N GLY A 80 0.71 6.09 17.77
CA GLY A 80 1.33 7.41 17.56
C GLY A 80 2.73 7.37 16.91
N ASN A 81 3.65 6.56 17.45
CA ASN A 81 5.02 6.48 16.93
C ASN A 81 5.10 5.70 15.61
N GLU A 82 4.42 4.55 15.53
CA GLU A 82 4.42 3.71 14.34
C GLU A 82 3.74 4.42 13.16
N LEU A 83 2.69 5.21 13.40
CA LEU A 83 2.07 6.04 12.38
C LEU A 83 3.03 7.09 11.85
N ARG A 84 3.79 7.77 12.72
CA ARG A 84 4.79 8.75 12.27
C ARG A 84 5.89 8.08 11.45
N MET A 85 6.32 6.89 11.84
CA MET A 85 7.30 6.12 11.07
C MET A 85 6.75 5.72 9.70
N ALA A 86 5.55 5.18 9.62
CA ALA A 86 4.91 4.84 8.35
C ALA A 86 4.74 6.08 7.44
N TYR A 87 4.37 7.21 8.04
CA TYR A 87 4.24 8.47 7.30
C TYR A 87 5.56 8.95 6.73
N ARG A 88 6.67 8.83 7.47
CA ARG A 88 8.00 9.19 6.97
C ARG A 88 8.41 8.35 5.76
N HIS A 89 8.10 7.05 5.76
CA HIS A 89 8.37 6.20 4.60
C HIS A 89 7.57 6.68 3.39
N LEU A 90 6.28 7.03 3.60
CA LEU A 90 5.44 7.58 2.55
C LEU A 90 5.99 8.94 2.02
N GLU A 91 6.47 9.82 2.90
CA GLU A 91 7.15 11.07 2.53
C GLU A 91 8.40 10.83 1.70
N GLN A 92 9.23 9.86 2.09
CA GLN A 92 10.47 9.52 1.40
C GLN A 92 10.22 8.91 0.02
N ASP A 93 9.29 7.97 -0.06
CA ASP A 93 9.04 7.20 -1.28
C ASP A 93 8.20 7.97 -2.30
N LEU A 94 7.20 8.73 -1.84
CA LEU A 94 6.20 9.38 -2.72
C LEU A 94 6.33 10.90 -2.80
N GLY A 95 6.95 11.55 -1.81
CA GLY A 95 7.14 13.01 -1.78
C GLY A 95 7.84 13.59 -3.02
N PRO A 96 8.82 12.90 -3.65
CA PRO A 96 9.40 13.36 -4.90
C PRO A 96 8.44 13.39 -6.10
N TYR A 97 7.31 12.67 -6.03
CA TYR A 97 6.41 12.45 -7.16
C TYR A 97 5.05 13.13 -7.00
N CYS A 98 4.66 13.51 -5.78
CA CYS A 98 3.35 14.09 -5.52
C CYS A 98 3.35 15.00 -4.29
N VAL A 99 2.32 15.84 -4.19
CA VAL A 99 2.05 16.64 -3.00
C VAL A 99 1.33 15.75 -1.98
N LEU A 100 1.99 15.56 -0.84
CA LEU A 100 1.42 14.83 0.28
C LEU A 100 0.69 15.80 1.23
N PRO A 101 -0.39 15.37 1.88
CA PRO A 101 -0.95 16.14 2.99
C PRO A 101 0.10 16.34 4.09
N PRO A 102 -0.09 17.28 5.03
CA PRO A 102 0.75 17.33 6.22
C PRO A 102 0.46 16.13 7.14
N PHE A 103 1.46 15.72 7.94
CA PHE A 103 1.22 14.73 9.00
C PHE A 103 0.09 15.23 9.91
N PRO A 104 -0.91 14.38 10.23
CA PRO A 104 -2.08 14.83 10.98
C PRO A 104 -1.69 15.30 12.38
N GLN A 105 -2.22 16.46 12.77
CA GLN A 105 -2.21 16.88 14.18
C GLN A 105 -3.26 16.05 14.91
N ILE A 106 -2.84 15.01 15.62
CA ILE A 106 -3.73 14.17 16.42
C ILE A 106 -4.09 14.97 17.68
N SER A 107 -5.21 15.71 17.67
CA SER A 107 -5.79 16.21 18.91
C SER A 107 -6.36 15.04 19.70
N ALA A 108 -6.01 14.93 20.99
CA ALA A 108 -6.54 13.90 21.87
C ALA A 108 -8.06 14.01 22.10
N GLU A 109 -8.63 15.18 21.80
CA GLU A 109 -10.05 15.46 21.99
C GLU A 109 -10.82 15.43 20.66
N PRO A 110 -12.04 14.87 20.65
CA PRO A 110 -12.95 15.04 19.53
C PRO A 110 -13.26 16.54 19.38
N GLN A 111 -13.08 17.06 18.17
CA GLN A 111 -13.59 18.38 17.82
C GLN A 111 -15.13 18.33 17.89
N PRO A 112 -15.79 19.34 18.51
CA PRO A 112 -17.22 19.35 18.78
C PRO A 112 -18.10 19.32 17.53
#